data_AF-A0A966CLR6-F1
#
_entry.id   AF-A0A966CLR6-F1
#
_cell.length_a   1.000
_cell.length_b   1.000
_cell.length_c   1.000
_cell.angle_alpha   90.00
_cell.angle_beta   90.00
_cell.angle_gamma   90.00
#
_symmetry.space_group_name_H-M   'P 1'
#
loop_
_entity.id
_entity.type
_entity.pdbx_description
1 polymer ?
#
loop_
_entity_poly.entity_id
_entity_poly.type
_entity_poly.pdbx_seq_one_letter_code
_entity_poly.pdbx_strand_id
1 'polypeptide(L)'
;MKLIAHATRGAIGIAVISLLAGCATPPPKTLYSWENFTRLQYETLVPAETTPDEQINQLQLQAERAAAAGDALPPGFRAHLGMLYLSAGNTAEAGNLWRAEKVAFPESALYMDKLLNRLGAADTKQVKQ
;
A
#
# COMPACT_ATOMS: atom_id res chain seq x y z
N MET A 1 -24.16 18.97 -70.14
CA MET A 1 -24.20 19.89 -68.98
C MET A 1 -25.00 19.18 -67.89
N LYS A 2 -24.42 18.58 -66.86
CA LYS A 2 -23.72 19.21 -65.72
C LYS A 2 -22.67 18.24 -65.16
N LEU A 3 -21.43 18.71 -65.01
CA LEU A 3 -20.43 18.05 -64.16
C LEU A 3 -20.85 18.22 -62.71
N ILE A 4 -20.83 17.12 -61.98
CA ILE A 4 -21.13 17.05 -60.56
C ILE A 4 -19.87 17.54 -59.82
N ALA A 5 -19.89 18.82 -59.44
CA ALA A 5 -18.90 19.36 -58.51
C ALA A 5 -19.24 18.86 -57.10
N HIS A 6 -18.45 17.93 -56.56
CA HIS A 6 -18.41 17.67 -55.13
C HIS A 6 -17.09 18.21 -54.62
N ALA A 7 -17.20 19.40 -54.03
CA ALA A 7 -16.10 20.13 -53.44
C ALA A 7 -15.40 19.23 -52.40
N THR A 8 -14.16 18.89 -52.71
CA THR A 8 -13.14 18.37 -51.80
C THR A 8 -12.89 19.39 -50.68
N ARG A 9 -13.78 19.46 -49.69
CA ARG A 9 -13.67 20.35 -48.52
C ARG A 9 -13.88 19.62 -47.19
N GLY A 10 -13.94 18.28 -47.21
CA GLY A 10 -14.14 17.46 -45.99
C GLY A 10 -12.89 16.75 -45.47
N ALA A 11 -11.80 16.70 -46.22
CA ALA A 11 -10.65 15.84 -45.89
C ALA A 11 -9.64 16.46 -44.91
N ILE A 12 -9.60 17.80 -44.79
CA ILE A 12 -8.57 18.49 -43.98
C ILE A 12 -8.94 18.49 -42.49
N GLY A 13 -10.24 18.49 -42.15
CA GLY A 13 -10.70 18.56 -40.75
C GLY A 13 -10.40 17.29 -39.94
N ILE A 14 -10.34 16.13 -40.57
CA ILE A 14 -10.13 14.83 -39.89
C ILE A 14 -8.65 14.64 -39.51
N ALA A 15 -7.71 15.14 -40.33
CA ALA A 15 -6.28 14.99 -40.08
C ALA A 15 -5.79 15.80 -38.86
N VAL A 16 -6.43 16.92 -38.54
CA VAL A 16 -6.04 17.79 -37.41
C VAL A 16 -6.44 17.19 -36.05
N ILE A 17 -7.52 16.39 -36.00
CA ILE A 17 -8.01 15.80 -34.74
C ILE A 17 -7.09 14.66 -34.26
N SER A 18 -6.41 13.97 -35.19
CA SER A 18 -5.46 12.90 -34.86
C SER A 18 -4.19 13.40 -34.15
N LEU A 19 -3.83 14.68 -34.28
CA LEU A 19 -2.66 15.28 -33.62
C LEU A 19 -2.93 15.67 -32.16
N LEU A 20 -4.18 15.64 -31.69
CA LEU A 20 -4.52 15.91 -30.28
C LEU A 20 -4.64 14.64 -29.43
N ALA A 21 -4.44 13.45 -30.00
CA ALA A 21 -4.29 12.22 -29.24
C ALA A 21 -2.88 12.19 -28.61
N GLY A 22 -2.67 12.98 -27.54
CA GLY A 22 -1.52 12.81 -26.67
C GLY A 22 -1.51 11.36 -26.16
N CYS A 23 -0.38 10.68 -26.23
CA CYS A 23 -0.23 9.35 -25.67
C CYS A 23 -0.60 9.41 -24.18
N ALA A 24 -1.76 8.87 -23.82
CA ALA A 24 -2.11 8.55 -22.46
C ALA A 24 -1.19 7.40 -22.02
N THR A 25 0.04 7.78 -21.66
CA THR A 25 1.04 6.84 -21.16
C THR A 25 0.52 6.39 -19.80
N PRO A 26 0.33 5.07 -19.58
CA PRO A 26 -0.09 4.60 -18.27
C PRO A 26 0.87 5.12 -17.21
N PRO A 27 0.37 5.44 -16.00
CA PRO A 27 1.22 5.94 -14.93
C PRO A 27 2.38 4.94 -14.70
N PRO A 28 3.60 5.46 -14.41
CA PRO A 28 4.74 4.58 -14.18
C PRO A 28 4.42 3.61 -13.04
N LYS A 29 4.80 2.35 -13.22
CA LYS A 29 4.63 1.33 -12.18
C LYS A 29 5.32 1.82 -10.90
N THR A 30 4.57 1.86 -9.80
CA THR A 30 5.11 2.26 -8.50
C THR A 30 6.06 1.18 -7.98
N LEU A 31 7.07 1.59 -7.21
CA LEU A 31 8.02 0.65 -6.60
C LEU A 31 7.31 -0.23 -5.54
N TYR A 32 6.28 0.31 -4.87
CA TYR A 32 5.52 -0.37 -3.83
C TYR A 32 4.01 -0.41 -4.13
N SER A 33 3.34 -1.43 -3.60
CA SER A 33 1.87 -1.52 -3.60
C SER A 33 1.27 -0.78 -2.41
N TRP A 34 0.96 0.49 -2.61
CA TRP A 34 0.42 1.36 -1.54
C TRP A 34 -1.05 1.09 -1.22
N GLU A 35 -1.87 0.77 -2.23
CA GLU A 35 -3.34 0.61 -2.12
C GLU A 35 -3.98 1.51 -1.05
N ASN A 36 -4.63 0.92 -0.03
CA ASN A 36 -5.33 1.64 1.04
C ASN A 36 -4.45 1.92 2.26
N PHE A 37 -3.18 1.52 2.25
CA PHE A 37 -2.32 1.54 3.44
C PHE A 37 -2.23 2.92 4.09
N THR A 38 -2.07 3.99 3.29
CA THR A 38 -1.98 5.36 3.81
C THR A 38 -3.28 5.80 4.49
N ARG A 39 -4.42 5.40 3.94
CA ARG A 39 -5.73 5.69 4.52
C ARG A 39 -5.90 4.96 5.86
N LEU A 40 -5.58 3.67 5.90
CA LEU A 40 -5.72 2.85 7.11
C LEU A 40 -4.82 3.35 8.25
N GLN A 41 -3.60 3.79 7.93
CA GLN A 41 -2.74 4.46 8.92
C GLN A 41 -3.41 5.70 9.51
N TYR A 42 -4.00 6.56 8.68
CA TYR A 42 -4.68 7.77 9.16
C TYR A 42 -5.89 7.42 10.03
N GLU A 43 -6.66 6.40 9.64
CA GLU A 43 -7.85 5.95 10.38
C GLU A 43 -7.52 5.48 11.80
N THR A 44 -6.30 5.01 12.08
CA THR A 44 -5.87 4.70 13.46
C THR A 44 -5.64 5.91 14.36
N LEU A 45 -5.50 7.11 13.79
CA LEU A 45 -5.20 8.35 14.53
C LEU A 45 -6.45 9.17 14.87
N VAL A 46 -7.57 8.87 14.24
CA VAL A 46 -8.87 9.51 14.45
C VAL A 46 -9.80 8.57 15.22
N PRO A 47 -10.95 9.04 15.76
CA PRO A 47 -11.96 8.14 16.29
C PRO A 47 -12.26 7.06 15.26
N ALA A 48 -11.95 5.82 15.62
CA ALA A 48 -11.87 4.75 14.63
C ALA A 48 -13.28 4.36 14.19
N GLU A 49 -13.53 4.45 12.90
CA GLU A 49 -14.74 3.90 12.25
C GLU A 49 -14.64 2.37 12.11
N THR A 50 -13.42 1.82 12.15
CA THR A 50 -13.12 0.39 11.98
C THR A 50 -12.43 -0.18 13.21
N THR A 51 -12.71 -1.44 13.53
CA THR A 51 -12.04 -2.14 14.64
C THR A 51 -10.61 -2.54 14.26
N PRO A 52 -9.70 -2.75 15.22
CA PRO A 52 -8.36 -3.25 14.93
C PRO A 52 -8.34 -4.54 14.09
N ASP A 53 -9.23 -5.49 14.38
CA ASP A 53 -9.33 -6.75 13.63
C ASP A 53 -9.76 -6.55 12.18
N GLU A 54 -10.65 -5.58 11.92
CA GLU A 54 -11.05 -5.23 10.56
C GLU A 54 -9.89 -4.63 9.76
N GLN A 55 -9.11 -3.73 10.38
CA GLN A 55 -7.92 -3.16 9.75
C GLN A 55 -6.83 -4.22 9.51
N ILE A 56 -6.64 -5.15 10.45
CA ILE A 56 -5.73 -6.30 10.29
C ILE A 56 -6.12 -7.10 9.05
N ASN A 57 -7.39 -7.49 8.93
CA ASN A 57 -7.88 -8.27 7.79
C ASN A 57 -7.66 -7.53 6.46
N GLN A 58 -7.94 -6.22 6.41
CA GLN A 58 -7.73 -5.43 5.20
C GLN A 58 -6.26 -5.37 4.78
N LEU A 59 -5.34 -5.19 5.74
CA LEU A 59 -3.90 -5.14 5.46
C LEU A 59 -3.34 -6.52 5.11
N GLN A 60 -3.80 -7.61 5.74
CA GLN A 60 -3.39 -8.96 5.34
C GLN A 60 -3.80 -9.26 3.89
N LEU A 61 -5.03 -8.91 3.52
CA LEU A 61 -5.50 -9.11 2.16
C LEU A 61 -4.71 -8.25 1.14
N GLN A 62 -4.33 -7.03 1.51
CA GLN A 62 -3.42 -6.22 0.69
C GLN A 62 -2.04 -6.88 0.56
N ALA A 63 -1.51 -7.48 1.64
CA ALA A 63 -0.24 -8.21 1.60
C ALA A 63 -0.29 -9.42 0.66
N GLU A 64 -1.38 -10.18 0.69
CA GLU A 64 -1.61 -11.30 -0.22
C GLU A 64 -1.70 -10.86 -1.68
N ARG A 65 -2.44 -9.77 -1.96
CA ARG A 65 -2.53 -9.20 -3.31
C ARG A 65 -1.17 -8.74 -3.84
N ALA A 66 -0.40 -8.02 -3.02
CA ALA A 66 0.94 -7.58 -3.40
C ALA A 66 1.84 -8.78 -3.71
N ALA A 67 1.80 -9.83 -2.87
CA ALA A 67 2.54 -11.06 -3.10
C ALA A 67 2.12 -11.76 -4.41
N ALA A 68 0.82 -11.86 -4.68
CA ALA A 68 0.28 -12.46 -5.90
C ALA A 68 0.67 -11.67 -7.17
N ALA A 69 0.77 -10.34 -7.06
CA ALA A 69 1.21 -9.45 -8.14
C ALA A 69 2.73 -9.38 -8.31
N GLY A 70 3.51 -9.97 -7.38
CA GLY A 70 4.96 -9.83 -7.33
C GLY A 70 5.43 -8.41 -6.96
N ASP A 71 4.58 -7.63 -6.30
CA ASP A 71 4.86 -6.26 -5.87
C ASP A 71 5.39 -6.23 -4.43
N ALA A 72 6.25 -5.24 -4.14
CA ALA A 72 6.78 -5.05 -2.80
C ALA A 72 5.78 -4.30 -1.90
N LEU A 73 5.70 -4.71 -0.63
CA LEU A 73 5.00 -3.92 0.38
C LEU A 73 5.76 -2.65 0.72
N PRO A 74 5.07 -1.53 0.98
CA PRO A 74 5.72 -0.26 1.26
C PRO A 74 6.46 -0.27 2.62
N PRO A 75 7.44 0.63 2.80
CA PRO A 75 8.07 0.85 4.11
C PRO A 75 7.03 1.16 5.18
N GLY A 76 7.21 0.60 6.37
CA GLY A 76 6.32 0.75 7.51
C GLY A 76 5.08 -0.15 7.47
N PHE A 77 4.80 -0.86 6.38
CA PHE A 77 3.60 -1.70 6.26
C PHE A 77 3.55 -2.77 7.34
N ARG A 78 4.63 -3.56 7.49
CA ARG A 78 4.67 -4.63 8.49
C ARG A 78 4.82 -4.05 9.89
N ALA A 79 5.48 -2.90 10.04
CA ALA A 79 5.55 -2.17 11.31
C ALA A 79 4.15 -1.84 11.85
N HIS A 80 3.32 -1.24 10.99
CA HIS A 80 1.96 -0.83 11.33
C HIS A 80 1.06 -2.05 11.58
N LEU A 81 1.12 -3.08 10.73
CA LEU A 81 0.37 -4.30 10.97
C LEU A 81 0.76 -4.96 12.30
N GLY A 82 2.06 -4.96 12.65
CA GLY A 82 2.52 -5.44 13.95
C GLY A 82 2.01 -4.60 15.12
N MET A 83 1.85 -3.29 14.94
CA MET A 83 1.22 -2.42 15.95
C MET A 83 -0.25 -2.79 16.18
N LEU A 84 -1.00 -3.08 15.11
CA LEU A 84 -2.39 -3.54 15.22
C LEU A 84 -2.49 -4.91 15.91
N TYR A 85 -1.61 -5.87 15.59
CA TYR A 85 -1.59 -7.14 16.30
C TYR A 85 -1.24 -6.99 17.78
N LEU A 86 -0.31 -6.08 18.10
CA LEU A 86 -0.01 -5.77 19.50
C LEU A 86 -1.23 -5.19 20.22
N SER A 87 -1.96 -4.27 19.59
CA SER A 87 -3.17 -3.67 20.20
C SER A 87 -4.30 -4.69 20.38
N ALA A 88 -4.38 -5.69 19.50
CA ALA A 88 -5.24 -6.86 19.64
C ALA A 88 -4.73 -7.93 20.64
N GLY A 89 -3.57 -7.71 21.28
CA GLY A 89 -2.98 -8.61 22.27
C GLY A 89 -2.16 -9.77 21.69
N ASN A 90 -1.98 -9.85 20.37
CA ASN A 90 -1.16 -10.87 19.70
C ASN A 90 0.31 -10.41 19.59
N THR A 91 1.03 -10.52 20.71
CA THR A 91 2.44 -10.11 20.82
C THR A 91 3.37 -10.92 19.91
N ALA A 92 3.12 -12.22 19.75
CA ALA A 92 3.93 -13.10 18.92
C ALA A 92 3.94 -12.64 17.45
N GLU A 93 2.75 -12.34 16.90
CA GLU A 93 2.64 -11.91 15.51
C GLU A 93 3.18 -10.50 15.30
N ALA A 94 2.97 -9.59 16.26
CA ALA A 94 3.61 -8.27 16.25
C ALA A 94 5.13 -8.37 16.12
N GLY A 95 5.76 -9.24 16.94
CA GLY A 95 7.20 -9.49 16.88
C GLY A 95 7.67 -10.10 15.56
N ASN A 96 6.88 -11.00 14.96
CA ASN A 96 7.18 -11.58 13.65
C ASN A 96 7.22 -10.50 12.56
N LEU A 97 6.21 -9.64 12.53
CA LEU A 97 6.09 -8.58 11.55
C LEU A 97 7.19 -7.53 11.69
N TRP A 98 7.58 -7.16 12.91
CA TRP A 98 8.68 -6.21 13.11
C TRP A 98 10.05 -6.78 12.72
N ARG A 99 10.28 -8.09 12.92
CA ARG A 99 11.48 -8.77 12.39
C ARG A 99 11.47 -8.78 10.86
N ALA A 100 10.33 -9.06 10.24
CA ALA A 100 10.19 -9.04 8.79
C ALA A 100 10.36 -7.63 8.20
N GLU A 101 9.87 -6.59 8.90
CA GLU A 101 10.09 -5.19 8.52
C GLU A 101 11.58 -4.84 8.54
N LYS A 102 12.30 -5.21 9.60
CA LYS A 102 13.75 -4.99 9.71
C LYS A 102 14.53 -5.66 8.57
N VAL A 103 14.08 -6.84 8.10
CA VAL A 103 14.71 -7.53 6.96
C VAL A 103 14.41 -6.80 5.65
N ALA A 104 13.17 -6.34 5.45
CA ALA A 104 12.78 -5.63 4.24
C ALA A 104 13.38 -4.21 4.14
N PHE A 105 13.52 -3.55 5.29
CA PHE A 105 13.91 -2.14 5.43
C PHE A 105 14.94 -1.98 6.57
N PRO A 106 16.23 -2.26 6.30
CA PRO A 106 17.29 -2.19 7.31
C PRO A 106 17.48 -0.79 7.93
N GLU A 107 17.03 0.27 7.26
CA GLU A 107 16.96 1.63 7.80
C GLU A 107 16.04 1.73 9.03
N SER A 108 15.05 0.85 9.14
CA SER A 108 14.12 0.79 10.28
C SER A 108 14.68 0.01 11.48
N ALA A 109 15.83 -0.67 11.32
CA ALA A 109 16.33 -1.66 12.27
C ALA A 109 16.45 -1.12 13.70
N LEU A 110 17.00 0.09 13.86
CA LEU A 110 17.18 0.71 15.18
C LEU A 110 15.85 0.97 15.90
N TYR A 111 14.78 1.26 15.16
CA TYR A 111 13.45 1.41 15.74
C TYR A 111 12.81 0.05 16.05
N MET A 112 12.87 -0.91 15.12
CA MET A 112 12.32 -2.26 15.33
C MET A 112 12.98 -2.98 16.51
N ASP A 113 14.30 -2.85 16.67
CA ASP A 113 15.03 -3.44 17.81
C ASP A 113 14.55 -2.88 19.15
N LYS A 114 14.24 -1.58 19.21
CA LYS A 114 13.66 -0.98 20.42
C LYS A 114 12.28 -1.53 20.74
N LEU A 115 11.44 -1.77 19.73
CA LEU A 115 10.11 -2.37 19.91
C LEU A 115 10.21 -3.82 20.38
N LEU A 116 11.05 -4.62 19.71
CA LEU A 116 11.28 -6.03 20.04
C LEU A 116 11.84 -6.21 21.46
N ASN A 117 12.79 -5.37 21.87
CA ASN A 117 13.32 -5.40 23.23
C ASN A 117 12.26 -5.09 24.30
N ARG A 118 11.36 -4.14 24.02
CA ARG A 118 10.24 -3.82 24.94
C ARG A 118 9.23 -4.96 25.02
N LEU A 119 8.96 -5.62 23.89
CA LEU A 119 8.06 -6.76 23.81
C LEU A 119 8.55 -7.91 24.71
N GLY A 120 9.81 -8.34 24.56
CA GLY A 120 10.37 -9.40 25.39
C GLY A 120 10.47 -9.06 26.89
N ALA A 121 10.71 -7.78 27.21
CA ALA A 121 10.66 -7.31 28.59
C ALA A 121 9.25 -7.35 29.20
N ALA A 122 8.20 -7.12 28.39
CA ALA A 122 6.81 -7.21 28.82
C ALA A 122 6.36 -8.66 29.03
N ASP A 123 6.73 -9.57 28.13
CA ASP A 123 6.42 -11.00 28.24
C ASP A 123 7.00 -11.59 29.53
N THR A 124 8.23 -11.19 29.90
CA THR A 124 8.88 -11.62 31.15
C THR A 124 8.14 -11.16 32.40
N LYS A 125 7.42 -10.01 32.35
CA LYS A 125 6.61 -9.53 33.48
C LYS A 125 5.30 -10.30 33.61
N GLN A 126 4.65 -10.62 32.48
CA GLN A 126 3.38 -11.37 32.46
C GLN A 126 3.56 -12.81 32.99
N VAL A 127 4.72 -13.44 32.75
CA VAL A 127 5.02 -14.79 33.26
C VAL A 127 5.28 -14.81 34.79
N LYS A 128 5.53 -13.66 35.41
CA LYS A 128 5.90 -13.56 36.83
C LYS A 128 4.76 -13.07 37.74
N GLN A 129 3.57 -12.86 37.21
CA GLN A 129 2.35 -12.54 37.96
C GLN A 129 1.43 -13.76 38.03
#